data_AF-A0A397UXA6-F1
#
_entry.id   AF-A0A397UXA6-F1
#
_cell.length_a   1.000
_cell.length_b   1.000
_cell.length_c   1.000
_cell.angle_alpha   90.00
_cell.angle_beta   90.00
_cell.angle_gamma   90.00
#
_symmetry.space_group_name_H-M   'P 1'
#
loop_
_entity.id
_entity.type
_entity.pdbx_description
1 polymer ?
#
loop_
_entity_poly.entity_id
_entity_poly.type
_entity_poly.pdbx_seq_one_letter_code
_entity_poly.pdbx_strand_id
1 'polypeptide(L)'
;MASSGSPSPDKKALCDECNHEWDLVKKLSQEEIENKIFNYLNTQVQLQGYVTRIPSNRSLPSQSLATSSSLPLEPPKSDEPISYNAIAQKEASAKKKELEKELAELQAMSKITTNPEYYKSFSSQVSYIEKISKVKMFG
;
A
#
# COMPACT_ATOMS: atom_id res chain seq x y z
N MET A 1 -3.50 -32.83 -28.87
CA MET A 1 -4.14 -32.05 -27.79
C MET A 1 -3.21 -32.07 -26.60
N ALA A 2 -2.53 -30.95 -26.31
CA ALA A 2 -1.68 -30.80 -25.13
C ALA A 2 -2.13 -29.52 -24.41
N SER A 3 -3.09 -29.66 -23.51
CA SER A 3 -3.41 -28.61 -22.54
C SER A 3 -2.41 -28.77 -21.39
N SER A 4 -1.28 -28.06 -21.49
CA SER A 4 -0.41 -27.84 -20.32
C SER A 4 -1.02 -26.71 -19.50
N GLY A 5 -2.15 -26.99 -18.84
CA GLY A 5 -2.62 -26.15 -17.76
C GLY A 5 -1.62 -26.28 -16.62
N SER A 6 -0.75 -25.28 -16.44
CA SER A 6 0.08 -25.22 -15.24
C SER A 6 -0.85 -25.20 -14.03
N PRO A 7 -0.68 -26.11 -13.05
CA PRO A 7 -1.44 -26.02 -11.81
C PRO A 7 -1.10 -24.67 -11.19
N SER A 8 -2.14 -23.86 -10.91
CA SER A 8 -1.96 -22.64 -10.15
C SER A 8 -1.17 -22.98 -8.89
N PRO A 9 -0.07 -22.27 -8.58
CA PRO A 9 0.77 -22.65 -7.46
C PRO A 9 -0.07 -22.68 -6.17
N ASP A 10 0.20 -23.66 -5.31
CA ASP A 10 -0.50 -23.75 -4.03
C ASP A 10 -0.36 -22.43 -3.28
N LYS A 11 -1.49 -21.86 -2.88
CA LYS A 11 -1.55 -20.54 -2.22
C LYS A 11 -0.71 -20.55 -0.94
N LYS A 12 -0.69 -21.67 -0.22
CA LYS A 12 0.11 -21.80 0.99
C LYS A 12 1.61 -21.72 0.67
N ALA A 13 2.06 -22.45 -0.34
CA ALA A 13 3.44 -22.43 -0.78
C ALA A 13 3.88 -21.02 -1.23
N LEU A 14 3.03 -20.29 -1.97
CA LEU A 14 3.29 -18.91 -2.35
C LEU A 14 3.41 -17.97 -1.15
N CYS A 15 2.51 -18.11 -0.18
CA CYS A 15 2.57 -17.30 1.04
C CYS A 15 3.84 -17.58 1.84
N ASP A 16 4.23 -18.84 1.98
CA ASP A 16 5.43 -19.25 2.70
C ASP A 16 6.70 -18.72 2.00
N GLU A 17 6.77 -18.80 0.67
CA GLU A 17 7.87 -18.27 -0.14
C GLU A 17 7.97 -16.74 -0.04
N CYS A 18 6.84 -16.04 -0.20
CA CYS A 18 6.80 -14.58 -0.07
C CYS A 18 7.21 -14.10 1.32
N ASN A 19 6.76 -14.80 2.38
CA ASN A 19 7.14 -14.48 3.75
C ASN A 19 8.64 -14.70 3.98
N HIS A 20 9.20 -15.78 3.43
CA HIS A 20 10.62 -16.07 3.51
C HIS A 20 11.47 -14.99 2.85
N GLU A 21 11.12 -14.59 1.62
CA GLU A 21 11.81 -13.52 0.90
C GLU A 21 11.68 -12.17 1.62
N TRP A 22 10.51 -11.88 2.17
CA TRP A 22 10.30 -10.66 2.96
C TRP A 22 11.16 -10.63 4.23
N ASP A 23 11.34 -11.77 4.90
CA ASP A 23 12.25 -11.89 6.04
C ASP A 23 13.71 -11.64 5.67
N LEU A 24 14.12 -11.97 4.45
CA LEU A 24 15.45 -11.64 3.93
C LEU A 24 15.58 -10.14 3.65
N VAL A 25 14.57 -9.53 3.02
CA VAL A 25 14.56 -8.08 2.71
C VAL A 25 14.66 -7.24 3.98
N LYS A 26 13.97 -7.61 5.07
CA LYS A 26 14.03 -6.89 6.36
C LYS A 26 15.42 -6.84 6.99
N LYS A 27 16.34 -7.73 6.59
CA LYS A 27 17.72 -7.78 7.11
C LYS A 27 18.70 -6.95 6.28
N LEU A 28 18.28 -6.46 5.12
CA LEU A 28 19.12 -5.65 4.24
C LEU A 28 19.20 -4.21 4.74
N SER A 29 20.31 -3.56 4.45
CA SER A 29 20.45 -2.12 4.62
C SER A 29 19.61 -1.35 3.58
N GLN A 30 19.32 -0.09 3.87
CA GLN A 30 18.59 0.80 2.96
C GLN A 30 19.29 0.90 1.59
N GLU A 31 20.61 1.02 1.57
CA GLU A 31 21.41 1.09 0.33
C GLU A 31 21.29 -0.21 -0.49
N GLU A 32 21.32 -1.37 0.16
CA GLU A 32 21.15 -2.66 -0.53
C GLU A 32 19.74 -2.83 -1.12
N ILE A 33 18.71 -2.32 -0.43
CA ILE A 33 17.33 -2.32 -0.93
C ILE A 33 17.22 -1.40 -2.16
N GLU A 34 17.75 -0.18 -2.08
CA GLU A 34 17.75 0.77 -3.19
C GLU A 34 18.50 0.21 -4.41
N ASN A 35 19.66 -0.39 -4.19
CA ASN A 35 20.44 -1.06 -5.24
C ASN A 35 19.67 -2.24 -5.88
N LYS A 36 18.97 -3.06 -5.08
CA LYS A 36 18.13 -4.15 -5.61
C LYS A 36 16.97 -3.62 -6.44
N ILE A 37 16.28 -2.57 -5.98
CA ILE A 37 15.20 -1.93 -6.74
C ILE A 37 15.73 -1.35 -8.05
N PHE A 38 16.85 -0.63 -7.99
CA PHE A 38 17.50 -0.07 -9.17
C PHE A 38 17.87 -1.15 -10.18
N ASN A 39 18.50 -2.24 -9.73
CA ASN A 39 18.85 -3.35 -10.60
C ASN A 39 17.62 -4.03 -11.21
N TYR A 40 16.56 -4.22 -10.44
CA TYR A 40 15.32 -4.80 -10.94
C TYR A 40 14.68 -3.93 -12.03
N LEU A 41 14.57 -2.62 -11.81
CA LEU A 41 13.99 -1.68 -12.78
C LEU A 41 14.83 -1.54 -14.05
N ASN A 42 16.15 -1.69 -13.95
CA ASN A 42 17.06 -1.64 -15.10
C ASN A 42 17.27 -3.00 -15.76
N THR A 43 16.75 -4.09 -15.19
CA THR A 43 16.82 -5.41 -15.81
C THR A 43 15.87 -5.43 -16.99
N GLN A 44 16.40 -5.64 -18.19
CA GLN A 44 15.59 -5.85 -19.38
C GLN A 44 14.81 -7.15 -19.24
N VAL A 45 13.51 -7.04 -18.99
CA VAL A 45 12.62 -8.19 -19.05
C VAL A 45 12.38 -8.49 -20.53
N GLN A 46 12.82 -9.67 -20.98
CA GLN A 46 12.38 -10.20 -22.26
C GLN A 46 10.91 -10.61 -22.13
N LEU A 47 10.01 -9.65 -22.31
CA LEU A 47 8.60 -9.95 -22.52
C LEU A 47 8.52 -10.77 -23.81
N GLN A 48 8.12 -12.03 -23.72
CA GLN A 48 7.99 -12.91 -24.87
C GLN A 48 6.98 -12.27 -25.86
N GLY A 49 7.48 -11.64 -26.93
CA GLY A 49 6.69 -10.87 -27.89
C GLY A 49 7.07 -9.38 -28.02
N TYR A 50 7.82 -8.81 -27.07
CA TYR A 50 8.40 -7.47 -27.19
C TYR A 50 9.92 -7.58 -27.12
N VAL A 51 10.54 -7.63 -28.31
CA VAL A 51 11.96 -7.31 -28.43
C VAL A 51 12.08 -5.81 -28.18
N THR A 52 12.38 -5.40 -26.95
CA THR A 52 12.91 -4.05 -26.71
C THR A 52 14.31 -4.02 -27.30
N ARG A 53 14.40 -3.78 -28.61
CA ARG A 53 15.68 -3.47 -29.26
C ARG A 53 16.15 -2.15 -28.66
N ILE A 54 17.06 -2.22 -27.70
CA ILE A 54 17.94 -1.09 -27.41
C ILE A 54 18.74 -0.87 -28.70
N PRO A 55 18.62 0.29 -29.37
CA PRO A 55 19.45 0.55 -30.54
C PRO A 55 20.91 0.51 -30.09
N SER A 56 21.70 -0.34 -30.73
CA SER A 56 23.13 -0.55 -30.50
C SER A 56 24.00 0.67 -30.85
N ASN A 57 23.43 1.88 -30.83
CA ASN A 57 24.15 3.12 -31.08
C ASN A 57 24.42 3.79 -29.73
N ARG A 58 25.12 3.04 -28.87
CA ARG A 58 25.84 3.60 -27.73
C ARG A 58 27.02 4.39 -28.29
N SER A 59 26.77 5.64 -28.64
CA SER A 59 27.79 6.66 -28.45
C SER A 59 27.55 7.19 -27.04
N LEU A 60 28.46 6.91 -26.10
CA LEU A 60 28.62 7.81 -24.96
C LEU A 60 29.23 9.10 -25.52
N PRO A 61 28.60 10.26 -25.31
CA PRO A 61 29.42 11.42 -25.00
C PRO A 61 28.90 12.17 -23.77
N SER A 62 29.86 12.48 -22.91
CA SER A 62 29.94 13.60 -21.97
C SER A 62 28.81 13.86 -20.99
N GLN A 63 29.25 13.98 -19.73
CA GLN A 63 28.59 14.74 -18.68
C GLN A 63 27.96 16.03 -19.23
N SER A 64 26.64 16.11 -19.20
CA SER A 64 25.89 17.35 -19.27
C SER A 64 24.56 17.08 -18.60
N LEU A 65 24.24 17.89 -17.59
CA LEU A 65 22.96 17.87 -16.90
C LEU A 65 21.82 17.98 -17.93
N ALA A 66 21.15 16.87 -18.22
CA ALA A 66 19.87 16.88 -18.91
C ALA A 66 18.78 16.65 -17.87
N THR A 67 18.29 17.77 -17.34
CA THR A 67 16.98 17.96 -16.73
C THR A 67 15.95 16.92 -17.15
N SER A 68 15.41 16.21 -16.16
CA SER A 68 13.99 15.82 -16.07
C SER A 68 13.29 15.57 -17.42
N SER A 69 13.37 14.35 -17.93
CA SER A 69 12.30 13.84 -18.79
C SER A 69 11.09 13.52 -17.90
N SER A 70 10.39 14.57 -17.48
CA SER A 70 8.99 14.48 -17.14
C SER A 70 8.27 14.10 -18.43
N LEU A 71 8.12 12.80 -18.68
CA LEU A 71 7.02 12.34 -19.53
C LEU A 71 5.75 13.00 -18.96
N PRO A 72 4.98 13.78 -19.74
CA PRO A 72 3.68 14.20 -19.30
C PRO A 72 2.88 12.92 -19.06
N LEU A 73 2.66 12.57 -17.80
CA LEU A 73 1.59 11.63 -17.47
C LEU A 73 0.35 12.26 -18.06
N GLU A 74 -0.22 11.61 -19.07
CA GLU A 74 -1.52 12.00 -19.62
C GLU A 74 -2.46 12.11 -18.40
N PRO A 75 -3.04 13.29 -18.13
CA PRO A 75 -3.95 13.43 -17.01
C PRO A 75 -5.03 12.37 -17.17
N PRO A 76 -5.35 11.62 -16.11
CA PRO A 76 -6.36 10.57 -16.19
C PRO A 76 -7.62 11.18 -16.78
N LYS A 77 -8.18 10.51 -17.79
CA LYS A 77 -9.36 11.01 -18.50
C LYS A 77 -10.44 11.23 -17.45
N SER A 78 -10.97 12.45 -17.39
CA SER A 78 -11.90 12.91 -16.34
C SER A 78 -13.19 12.07 -16.22
N ASP A 79 -13.46 11.21 -17.21
CA ASP A 79 -14.63 10.34 -17.28
C ASP A 79 -14.36 8.90 -16.81
N GLU A 80 -13.17 8.60 -16.29
CA GLU A 80 -12.89 7.27 -15.75
C GLU A 80 -13.71 7.07 -14.45
N PRO A 81 -14.62 6.08 -14.41
CA PRO A 81 -15.50 5.89 -13.25
C PRO A 81 -14.64 5.64 -12.01
N ILE A 82 -14.94 6.36 -10.92
CA ILE A 82 -14.26 6.22 -9.65
C ILE A 82 -14.21 4.73 -9.30
N SER A 83 -13.00 4.17 -9.22
CA SER A 83 -12.81 2.77 -8.87
C SER A 83 -13.57 2.47 -7.58
N TYR A 84 -14.30 1.35 -7.55
CA TYR A 84 -15.04 0.89 -6.37
C TYR A 84 -14.19 0.91 -5.09
N ASN A 85 -12.89 0.62 -5.23
CA ASN A 85 -11.91 0.69 -4.14
C ASN A 85 -11.74 2.12 -3.60
N ALA A 86 -11.69 3.14 -4.47
CA ALA A 86 -11.59 4.53 -4.04
C ALA A 86 -12.85 5.00 -3.30
N ILE A 87 -14.04 4.51 -3.68
CA ILE A 87 -15.29 4.75 -2.95
C ILE A 87 -15.22 4.11 -1.56
N ALA A 88 -14.86 2.83 -1.49
CA ALA A 88 -14.73 2.10 -0.22
C ALA A 88 -13.68 2.74 0.72
N GLN A 89 -12.55 3.19 0.19
CA GLN A 89 -11.52 3.90 0.96
C GLN A 89 -12.02 5.23 1.50
N LYS A 90 -12.77 5.99 0.70
CA LYS A 90 -13.36 7.26 1.13
C LYS A 90 -14.37 7.05 2.27
N GLU A 91 -15.23 6.04 2.16
CA GLU A 91 -16.18 5.67 3.20
C GLU A 91 -15.47 5.20 4.48
N ALA A 92 -14.45 4.35 4.35
CA ALA A 92 -13.64 3.90 5.48
C ALA A 92 -12.94 5.07 6.18
N SER A 93 -12.40 6.01 5.41
CA SER A 93 -11.75 7.23 5.94
C SER A 93 -12.74 8.14 6.65
N ALA A 94 -13.92 8.35 6.08
CA ALA A 94 -15.00 9.14 6.71
C ALA A 94 -15.43 8.52 8.04
N LYS A 95 -15.64 7.19 8.06
CA LYS A 95 -16.03 6.45 9.27
C LYS A 95 -14.94 6.46 10.35
N LYS A 96 -13.67 6.39 9.95
CA LYS A 96 -12.54 6.53 10.88
C LYS A 96 -12.55 7.91 11.55
N LYS A 97 -12.72 8.98 10.77
CA LYS A 97 -12.77 10.35 11.28
C LYS A 97 -13.95 10.58 12.24
N GLU A 98 -15.09 9.96 11.96
CA GLU A 98 -16.27 10.00 12.84
C GLU A 98 -15.98 9.32 14.19
N LEU A 99 -15.40 8.11 14.17
CA LEU A 99 -15.04 7.39 15.40
C LEU A 99 -13.96 8.10 16.22
N GLU A 100 -12.99 8.73 15.57
CA GLU A 100 -11.97 9.54 16.26
C GLU A 100 -12.58 10.76 16.96
N LYS A 101 -13.55 11.41 16.32
CA LYS A 101 -14.29 12.53 16.91
C LYS A 101 -15.11 12.09 18.12
N GLU A 102 -15.88 11.00 17.99
CA GLU A 102 -16.70 10.45 19.07
C GLU A 102 -15.84 10.04 20.28
N LEU A 103 -14.68 9.42 20.03
CA LEU A 103 -13.73 9.05 21.07
C LEU A 103 -13.20 10.28 21.81
N ALA A 104 -12.85 11.35 21.10
CA ALA A 104 -12.39 12.59 21.71
C ALA A 104 -13.48 13.24 22.57
N GLU A 105 -14.73 13.25 22.12
CA GLU A 105 -15.88 13.77 22.87
C GLU A 105 -16.14 12.94 24.14
N LEU A 106 -16.16 11.61 24.05
CA LEU A 106 -16.35 10.73 25.20
C LEU A 106 -15.24 10.87 26.24
N GLN A 107 -13.99 10.99 25.79
CA GLN A 107 -12.87 11.25 26.69
C GLN A 107 -13.00 12.61 27.36
N ALA A 108 -13.43 13.65 26.65
CA ALA A 108 -13.68 14.96 27.24
C ALA A 108 -14.81 14.91 28.28
N MET A 109 -15.93 14.26 27.97
CA MET A 109 -17.06 14.09 28.89
C MET A 109 -16.66 13.30 30.15
N SER A 110 -15.81 12.27 30.00
CA SER A 110 -15.31 11.50 31.14
C SER A 110 -14.45 12.32 32.11
N LYS A 111 -13.76 13.37 31.62
CA LYS A 111 -12.91 14.25 32.44
C LYS A 111 -13.70 15.29 33.22
N ILE A 112 -14.85 15.73 32.68
CA ILE A 112 -15.66 16.79 33.28
C ILE A 112 -16.84 16.26 34.10
N THR A 113 -17.22 15.00 33.92
CA THR A 113 -18.36 14.42 34.64
C THR A 113 -18.01 14.15 36.10
N THR A 114 -18.90 14.54 37.00
CA THR A 114 -18.85 14.21 38.43
C THR A 114 -19.76 13.06 38.81
N ASN A 115 -20.59 12.58 37.86
CA ASN A 115 -21.48 11.45 38.08
C ASN A 115 -20.73 10.13 37.80
N PRO A 116 -20.58 9.24 38.80
CA PRO A 116 -19.81 8.01 38.65
C PRO A 116 -20.43 6.99 37.68
N GLU A 117 -21.75 7.00 37.51
CA GLU A 117 -22.43 6.10 36.55
C GLU A 117 -22.20 6.57 35.10
N TYR A 118 -22.22 7.88 34.87
CA TYR A 118 -21.83 8.43 33.56
C TYR A 118 -20.36 8.22 33.26
N TYR A 119 -19.47 8.35 34.26
CA TYR A 119 -18.06 8.03 34.10
C TYR A 119 -17.85 6.59 33.62
N LYS A 120 -18.45 5.60 34.31
CA LYS A 120 -18.38 4.18 33.91
C LYS A 120 -18.93 3.94 32.51
N SER A 121 -20.04 4.60 32.16
CA SER A 121 -20.65 4.50 30.84
C SER A 121 -19.71 5.02 29.74
N PHE A 122 -19.15 6.22 29.90
CA PHE A 122 -18.20 6.80 28.96
C PHE A 122 -16.92 5.96 28.84
N SER A 123 -16.35 5.48 29.95
CA SER A 123 -15.18 4.60 29.91
C SER A 123 -15.45 3.29 29.16
N SER A 124 -16.65 2.73 29.31
CA SER A 124 -17.05 1.52 28.58
C SER A 124 -17.17 1.78 27.07
N GLN A 125 -17.75 2.92 26.68
CA GLN A 125 -17.88 3.33 25.28
C GLN A 125 -16.52 3.63 24.64
N VAL A 126 -15.61 4.30 25.35
CA VAL A 126 -14.22 4.53 24.90
C VAL A 126 -13.53 3.18 24.64
N SER A 127 -13.61 2.24 25.57
CA SER A 127 -12.99 0.91 25.40
C SER A 127 -13.56 0.14 24.20
N TYR A 128 -14.87 0.26 23.96
CA TYR A 128 -15.53 -0.35 22.81
C TYR A 128 -15.05 0.23 21.48
N ILE A 129 -14.99 1.57 21.36
CA ILE A 129 -14.52 2.24 20.14
C ILE A 129 -13.05 1.91 19.88
N GLU A 130 -12.19 1.91 20.90
CA GLU A 130 -10.77 1.53 20.76
C GLU A 130 -10.59 0.09 20.25
N LYS A 131 -11.43 -0.85 20.69
CA LYS A 131 -11.41 -2.24 20.22
C LYS A 131 -11.80 -2.34 18.75
N ILE A 132 -12.87 -1.67 18.33
CA ILE A 132 -13.33 -1.72 16.93
C ILE A 132 -12.32 -1.07 15.99
N SER A 133 -11.72 0.05 16.40
CA SER A 133 -10.70 0.73 15.62
C SER A 133 -9.43 -0.12 15.43
N LYS A 134 -9.08 -0.97 16.40
CA LYS A 134 -7.96 -1.91 16.27
C LYS A 134 -8.29 -3.10 15.35
N VAL A 135 -9.50 -3.65 15.42
CA VAL A 135 -9.89 -4.83 14.63
C VAL A 135 -10.06 -4.51 13.13
N LYS A 136 -10.51 -3.30 12.79
CA LYS A 136 -10.75 -2.89 11.39
C LYS A 136 -9.51 -2.42 10.61
N MET A 137 -8.34 -2.30 11.24
CA MET A 137 -7.10 -1.87 10.59
C MET A 137 -6.25 -3.04 10.04
N PHE A 138 -6.68 -4.29 10.24
CA PHE A 138 -5.93 -5.51 9.87
C PHE A 138 -6.74 -6.52 9.03
N GLY A 139 -7.85 -6.10 8.42
CA GLY A 139 -8.71 -6.94 7.56
C GLY A 139 -8.62 -6.55 6.10
#